data_AF-E4MTC7-F1
#
_entry.id   AF-E4MTC7-F1
#
_cell.length_a   1.000
_cell.length_b   1.000
_cell.length_c   1.000
_cell.angle_alpha   90.00
_cell.angle_beta   90.00
_cell.angle_gamma   90.00
#
_symmetry.space_group_name_H-M   'P 1'
#
loop_
_entity.id
_entity.type
_entity.pdbx_description
1 polymer ?
#
loop_
_entity_poly.entity_id
_entity_poly.type
_entity_poly.pdbx_seq_one_letter_code
_entity_poly.pdbx_strand_id
1 'polypeptide(L)'
;MKHQILSVAVILSALVVSCKKDKMDTISPVNPTQATLTFENVVKPMKYVESGIFKGEGSVQMDNKEIKNLILPSDDPKTNSASFTFHAGKGQRLMFTMMFGASKDWFFAAKQPGIELYDEKGNPKTGVITSDVSLWDNGSKENTNGTKEDKVITSIKDKTMPQNLMKLILSYNEQSSAFTLEIINTSKGKKDTEGNSLETPFAPGVWVVANTLGGKLLDEKPFFEAGQKSTKELTILSETGNPEPLYQKVKAQTGIITGLSPAVVVVYTGNKNPLFTMGQKATEGLKKLSQMGDVKTFQMELKKLKEVKEVYIAGNAPIAPNTKVMTTIKKATGDKVAYALMFGYSNDWFYANSTNILTTDRGNLTDKTALYDSGTGVDQFPGAGNRQALFGGIPQKEDKVIEKVGNVFPLPKTSEVIKVTLQ
;
A
#
# COMPACT_ATOMS: atom_id res chain seq x y z
N MET A 1 -3.33 -74.78 -26.09
CA MET A 1 -4.16 -73.90 -25.23
C MET A 1 -3.34 -72.67 -24.88
N LYS A 2 -3.95 -71.49 -25.06
CA LYS A 2 -3.32 -70.17 -24.94
C LYS A 2 -2.93 -69.88 -23.49
N HIS A 3 -1.70 -69.43 -23.25
CA HIS A 3 -1.40 -68.51 -22.15
C HIS A 3 -0.43 -67.43 -22.62
N GLN A 4 -0.89 -66.18 -22.53
CA GLN A 4 -0.16 -64.95 -22.79
C GLN A 4 0.94 -64.78 -21.75
N ILE A 5 2.17 -64.50 -22.18
CA ILE A 5 3.24 -64.01 -21.32
C ILE A 5 3.48 -62.56 -21.67
N LEU A 6 3.29 -61.73 -20.66
CA LEU A 6 3.49 -60.28 -20.62
C LEU A 6 5.00 -59.98 -20.79
N SER A 7 5.38 -59.29 -21.86
CA SER A 7 6.76 -58.83 -22.06
C SER A 7 7.05 -57.60 -21.20
N VAL A 8 7.84 -57.78 -20.14
CA VAL A 8 8.48 -56.68 -19.40
C VAL A 8 9.76 -56.30 -20.17
N ALA A 9 9.74 -55.16 -20.85
CA ALA A 9 10.93 -54.58 -21.45
C ALA A 9 11.63 -53.66 -20.42
N VAL A 10 12.74 -54.12 -19.87
CA VAL A 10 13.70 -53.29 -19.14
C VAL A 10 14.47 -52.48 -20.18
N ILE A 11 14.20 -51.18 -20.29
CA ILE A 11 15.01 -50.26 -21.08
C ILE A 11 16.01 -49.60 -20.15
N LEU A 12 17.26 -50.01 -20.32
CA LEU A 12 18.45 -49.43 -19.70
C LEU A 12 18.66 -48.02 -20.29
N SER A 13 18.39 -46.98 -19.50
CA SER A 13 18.61 -45.59 -19.89
C SER A 13 20.10 -45.26 -19.87
N ALA A 14 20.72 -45.24 -21.05
CA ALA A 14 22.06 -44.71 -21.25
C ALA A 14 22.07 -43.19 -21.00
N LEU A 15 22.85 -42.77 -20.00
CA LEU A 15 23.21 -41.36 -19.75
C LEU A 15 24.07 -40.85 -20.91
N VAL A 16 23.46 -40.12 -21.84
CA VAL A 16 24.19 -39.25 -22.76
C VAL A 16 24.42 -37.90 -22.10
N VAL A 17 25.63 -37.71 -21.58
CA VAL A 17 26.17 -36.39 -21.23
C VAL A 17 26.37 -35.61 -22.52
N SER A 18 25.43 -34.73 -22.83
CA SER A 18 25.57 -33.77 -23.93
C SER A 18 26.21 -32.49 -23.39
N CYS A 19 27.48 -32.28 -23.73
CA CYS A 19 28.14 -30.98 -23.61
C CYS A 19 27.38 -29.96 -24.46
N LYS A 20 26.49 -29.17 -23.86
CA LYS A 20 25.98 -27.95 -24.48
C LYS A 20 27.06 -26.88 -24.33
N LYS A 21 27.79 -26.64 -25.43
CA LYS A 21 28.53 -25.39 -25.63
C LYS A 21 27.60 -24.22 -25.31
N ASP A 22 28.08 -23.29 -24.50
CA ASP A 22 27.45 -22.00 -24.23
C ASP A 22 27.02 -21.36 -25.56
N LYS A 23 25.73 -21.41 -25.85
CA LYS A 23 25.15 -20.53 -26.85
C LYS A 23 25.18 -19.15 -26.21
N MET A 24 26.14 -18.33 -26.62
CA MET A 24 25.99 -16.87 -26.56
C MET A 24 24.54 -16.56 -26.93
N ASP A 25 23.85 -15.82 -26.06
CA ASP A 25 22.55 -15.25 -26.36
C ASP A 25 22.63 -14.59 -27.74
N THR A 26 22.09 -15.25 -28.75
CA THR A 26 22.00 -14.69 -30.08
C THR A 26 21.07 -13.50 -29.96
N ILE A 27 21.65 -12.29 -29.95
CA ILE A 27 20.94 -11.03 -30.10
C ILE A 27 20.03 -11.22 -31.30
N SER A 28 18.71 -11.18 -31.07
CA SER A 28 17.73 -11.25 -32.16
C SER A 28 18.11 -10.18 -33.19
N PRO A 29 18.11 -10.50 -34.50
CA PRO A 29 18.55 -9.55 -35.51
C PRO A 29 17.77 -8.25 -35.36
N VAL A 30 18.51 -7.15 -35.20
CA VAL A 30 17.93 -5.81 -35.00
C VAL A 30 17.12 -5.47 -36.23
N ASN A 31 15.82 -5.26 -36.08
CA ASN A 31 15.02 -4.72 -37.16
C ASN A 31 15.52 -3.28 -37.44
N PRO A 32 16.07 -2.98 -38.63
CA PRO A 32 16.64 -1.67 -38.89
C PRO A 32 15.60 -0.54 -38.80
N THR A 33 14.33 -0.86 -39.05
CA THR A 33 13.25 0.13 -39.16
C THR A 33 12.28 0.14 -37.98
N GLN A 34 12.43 -0.78 -37.03
CA GLN A 34 11.53 -0.88 -35.88
C GLN A 34 12.30 -1.06 -34.57
N ALA A 35 11.66 -0.69 -33.46
CA ALA A 35 12.13 -1.02 -32.13
C ALA A 35 10.94 -1.33 -31.22
N THR A 36 11.15 -2.15 -30.19
CA THR A 36 10.10 -2.50 -29.23
C THR A 36 10.37 -1.81 -27.92
N LEU A 37 9.39 -1.05 -27.43
CA LEU A 37 9.41 -0.41 -26.13
C LEU A 37 8.57 -1.22 -25.17
N THR A 38 9.15 -1.62 -24.04
CA THR A 38 8.48 -2.39 -22.98
C THR A 38 8.41 -1.55 -21.71
N PHE A 39 7.21 -1.52 -21.12
CA PHE A 39 6.95 -0.93 -19.81
C PHE A 39 6.50 -2.04 -18.86
N GLU A 40 7.27 -2.27 -17.81
CA GLU A 40 6.99 -3.27 -16.80
C GLU A 40 6.78 -2.57 -15.46
N ASN A 41 5.66 -2.86 -14.81
CA ASN A 41 5.41 -2.44 -13.44
C ASN A 41 6.09 -3.46 -12.52
N VAL A 42 7.24 -3.09 -11.93
CA VAL A 42 8.05 -3.96 -11.07
C VAL A 42 7.79 -3.72 -9.58
N VAL A 43 6.74 -2.97 -9.23
CA VAL A 43 6.41 -2.67 -7.84
C VAL A 43 6.10 -3.94 -7.05
N LYS A 44 6.73 -4.05 -5.88
CA LYS A 44 6.40 -5.09 -4.91
C LYS A 44 5.08 -4.74 -4.22
N PRO A 45 4.04 -5.59 -4.29
CA PRO A 45 2.82 -5.36 -3.54
C PRO A 45 3.08 -5.36 -2.03
N MET A 46 2.68 -4.28 -1.37
CA MET A 46 2.71 -4.11 0.09
C MET A 46 1.30 -4.26 0.64
N LYS A 47 1.16 -4.91 1.80
CA LYS A 47 -0.15 -5.21 2.40
C LYS A 47 -0.81 -3.99 3.06
N TYR A 48 -0.01 -3.02 3.47
CA TYR A 48 -0.49 -1.86 4.22
C TYR A 48 -0.05 -0.55 3.56
N VAL A 49 -0.94 0.43 3.53
CA VAL A 49 -0.63 1.80 3.07
C VAL A 49 0.29 2.45 4.10
N GLU A 50 -0.15 2.41 5.35
CA GLU A 50 0.53 2.98 6.51
C GLU A 50 0.42 2.04 7.70
N SER A 51 1.38 2.14 8.60
CA SER A 51 1.37 1.46 9.88
C SER A 51 2.15 2.26 10.92
N GLY A 52 1.84 2.05 12.19
CA GLY A 52 2.50 2.76 13.26
C GLY A 52 2.24 2.18 14.63
N ILE A 53 2.85 2.84 15.62
CA ILE A 53 2.58 2.63 17.03
C ILE A 53 1.86 3.88 17.54
N PHE A 54 0.81 3.71 18.33
CA PHE A 54 0.21 4.79 19.11
C PHE A 54 0.50 4.57 20.60
N LYS A 55 0.55 5.66 21.36
CA LYS A 55 0.84 5.67 22.78
C LYS A 55 0.16 6.85 23.47
N GLY A 56 -0.18 6.68 24.74
CA GLY A 56 -0.60 7.79 25.59
C GLY A 56 0.59 8.53 26.19
N GLU A 57 0.31 9.55 27.00
CA GLU A 57 1.33 10.34 27.72
C GLU A 57 1.42 9.98 29.20
N GLY A 58 0.61 9.03 29.67
CA GLY A 58 0.58 8.58 31.05
C GLY A 58 1.79 7.77 31.47
N SER A 59 2.09 7.82 32.77
CA SER A 59 3.02 6.92 33.42
C SER A 59 2.50 6.45 34.78
N VAL A 60 2.97 5.27 35.21
CA VAL A 60 2.71 4.71 36.54
C VAL A 60 4.02 4.17 37.13
N GLN A 61 4.11 4.13 38.45
CA GLN A 61 5.22 3.48 39.17
C GLN A 61 4.81 2.06 39.55
N MET A 62 5.58 1.07 39.13
CA MET A 62 5.43 -0.34 39.52
C MET A 62 6.80 -0.92 39.83
N ASP A 63 6.95 -1.57 40.99
CA ASP A 63 8.21 -2.21 41.42
C ASP A 63 9.46 -1.31 41.29
N ASN A 64 9.34 -0.06 41.73
CA ASN A 64 10.39 0.98 41.63
C ASN A 64 10.83 1.29 40.19
N LYS A 65 9.99 0.98 39.20
CA LYS A 65 10.20 1.33 37.79
C LYS A 65 9.04 2.16 37.27
N GLU A 66 9.40 3.17 36.48
CA GLU A 66 8.43 3.97 35.76
C GLU A 66 8.02 3.27 34.46
N ILE A 67 6.74 2.93 34.33
CA ILE A 67 6.16 2.46 33.08
C ILE A 67 5.49 3.66 32.40
N LYS A 68 5.98 4.02 31.21
CA LYS A 68 5.53 5.19 30.43
C LYS A 68 4.66 4.80 29.25
N ASN A 69 4.16 5.81 28.54
CA ASN A 69 3.45 5.70 27.26
C ASN A 69 2.05 5.07 27.39
N LEU A 70 1.45 5.19 28.58
CA LEU A 70 0.17 4.56 28.91
C LEU A 70 -1.00 5.50 28.64
N ILE A 71 -2.16 4.91 28.37
CA ILE A 71 -3.45 5.60 28.38
C ILE A 71 -4.11 5.29 29.73
N LEU A 72 -4.06 6.23 30.68
CA LEU A 72 -4.47 6.00 32.07
C LEU A 72 -6.00 5.97 32.24
N PRO A 73 -6.53 5.22 33.22
CA PRO A 73 -7.93 5.30 33.61
C PRO A 73 -8.16 6.54 34.49
N SER A 74 -7.96 7.74 33.94
CA SER A 74 -8.03 9.00 34.67
C SER A 74 -9.08 9.95 34.08
N ASP A 75 -9.43 10.98 34.85
CA ASP A 75 -10.31 12.07 34.36
C ASP A 75 -9.50 13.16 33.64
N ASP A 76 -8.17 13.05 33.57
CA ASP A 76 -7.30 14.02 32.90
C ASP A 76 -7.17 13.68 31.40
N PRO A 77 -7.72 14.51 30.49
CA PRO A 77 -7.68 14.28 29.04
C PRO A 77 -6.27 14.10 28.48
N LYS A 78 -5.25 14.66 29.12
CA LYS A 78 -3.85 14.57 28.65
C LYS A 78 -3.27 13.18 28.84
N THR A 79 -3.72 12.45 29.86
CA THR A 79 -3.15 11.16 30.22
C THR A 79 -4.10 10.00 29.96
N ASN A 80 -5.41 10.26 29.84
CA ASN A 80 -6.42 9.24 29.59
C ASN A 80 -6.70 8.97 28.11
N SER A 81 -5.96 9.62 27.20
CA SER A 81 -6.18 9.46 25.76
C SER A 81 -4.87 9.23 25.00
N ALA A 82 -5.02 8.68 23.80
CA ALA A 82 -4.01 8.69 22.75
C ALA A 82 -4.67 9.06 21.44
N SER A 83 -3.94 9.73 20.54
CA SER A 83 -4.42 9.98 19.18
C SER A 83 -3.33 9.69 18.16
N PHE A 84 -3.75 9.27 16.98
CA PHE A 84 -2.86 9.12 15.83
C PHE A 84 -3.61 9.42 14.53
N THR A 85 -2.86 9.89 13.54
CA THR A 85 -3.36 10.26 12.22
C THR A 85 -2.82 9.29 11.17
N PHE A 86 -3.66 8.94 10.22
CA PHE A 86 -3.33 8.04 9.11
C PHE A 86 -4.15 8.40 7.88
N HIS A 87 -3.67 8.06 6.69
CA HIS A 87 -4.39 8.26 5.44
C HIS A 87 -5.12 7.00 5.02
N ALA A 88 -6.31 7.16 4.44
CA ALA A 88 -7.04 6.05 3.85
C ALA A 88 -7.97 6.52 2.72
N GLY A 89 -8.03 5.72 1.66
CA GLY A 89 -9.01 5.84 0.58
C GLY A 89 -10.18 4.87 0.75
N LYS A 90 -11.22 5.04 -0.08
CA LYS A 90 -12.41 4.16 -0.10
C LYS A 90 -12.02 2.68 -0.26
N GLY A 91 -12.65 1.82 0.54
CA GLY A 91 -12.41 0.37 0.56
C GLY A 91 -11.25 -0.07 1.47
N GLN A 92 -10.37 0.84 1.89
CA GLN A 92 -9.34 0.55 2.87
C GLN A 92 -9.92 0.53 4.29
N ARG A 93 -9.27 -0.22 5.18
CA ARG A 93 -9.74 -0.42 6.56
C ARG A 93 -8.63 -0.17 7.57
N LEU A 94 -8.98 0.46 8.68
CA LEU A 94 -8.10 0.61 9.84
C LEU A 94 -8.19 -0.66 10.69
N MET A 95 -7.05 -1.19 11.09
CA MET A 95 -6.97 -2.23 12.11
C MET A 95 -5.95 -1.83 13.15
N PHE A 96 -6.24 -2.10 14.42
CA PHE A 96 -5.29 -1.90 15.51
C PHE A 96 -5.43 -2.98 16.58
N THR A 97 -4.41 -3.12 17.41
CA THR A 97 -4.42 -3.97 18.61
C THR A 97 -3.59 -3.35 19.73
N MET A 98 -4.01 -3.54 20.99
CA MET A 98 -3.28 -3.10 22.19
C MET A 98 -3.66 -3.95 23.41
N MET A 99 -2.77 -4.03 24.41
CA MET A 99 -3.01 -4.78 25.64
C MET A 99 -4.08 -4.14 26.54
N PHE A 100 -4.91 -4.98 27.16
CA PHE A 100 -5.74 -4.61 28.30
C PHE A 100 -4.98 -4.92 29.60
N GLY A 101 -4.46 -3.87 30.26
CA GLY A 101 -3.41 -4.02 31.29
C GLY A 101 -3.79 -4.80 32.56
N ALA A 102 -5.07 -4.89 32.92
CA ALA A 102 -5.52 -5.63 34.11
C ALA A 102 -5.49 -7.16 33.92
N SER A 103 -5.31 -7.63 32.68
CA SER A 103 -5.25 -9.04 32.37
C SER A 103 -3.81 -9.57 32.27
N LYS A 104 -3.68 -10.90 32.19
CA LYS A 104 -2.39 -11.55 31.91
C LYS A 104 -2.05 -11.59 30.44
N ASP A 105 -3.04 -11.60 29.56
CA ASP A 105 -2.87 -11.72 28.11
C ASP A 105 -4.07 -11.22 27.28
N TRP A 106 -5.01 -10.46 27.84
CA TRP A 106 -6.12 -9.92 27.05
C TRP A 106 -5.69 -8.69 26.25
N PHE A 107 -6.32 -8.51 25.09
CA PHE A 107 -6.04 -7.40 24.19
C PHE A 107 -7.29 -6.88 23.50
N PHE A 108 -7.35 -5.57 23.31
CA PHE A 108 -8.31 -4.93 22.42
C PHE A 108 -7.85 -5.07 20.98
N ALA A 109 -8.78 -5.29 20.06
CA ALA A 109 -8.50 -5.21 18.65
C ALA A 109 -9.70 -4.68 17.86
N ALA A 110 -9.42 -4.01 16.75
CA ALA A 110 -10.42 -3.73 15.74
C ALA A 110 -11.12 -5.04 15.31
N LYS A 111 -12.44 -4.98 15.08
CA LYS A 111 -13.19 -6.10 14.50
C LYS A 111 -12.58 -6.51 13.16
N GLN A 112 -12.60 -7.80 12.85
CA GLN A 112 -12.15 -8.32 11.57
C GLN A 112 -13.29 -8.23 10.53
N PRO A 113 -13.04 -7.82 9.27
CA PRO A 113 -11.74 -7.61 8.62
C PRO A 113 -11.20 -6.15 8.70
N GLY A 114 -11.51 -5.43 9.78
CA GLY A 114 -11.08 -4.05 10.04
C GLY A 114 -12.24 -3.07 10.12
N ILE A 115 -11.96 -1.90 10.69
CA ILE A 115 -12.87 -0.75 10.77
C ILE A 115 -13.01 -0.16 9.37
N GLU A 116 -14.23 -0.17 8.84
CA GLU A 116 -14.56 0.55 7.62
C GLU A 116 -14.49 2.05 7.84
N LEU A 117 -13.74 2.75 7.00
CA LEU A 117 -13.51 4.19 7.13
C LEU A 117 -14.45 5.03 6.26
N TYR A 118 -15.12 4.38 5.31
CA TYR A 118 -16.09 5.00 4.41
C TYR A 118 -17.37 4.15 4.38
N ASP A 119 -18.52 4.79 4.20
CA ASP A 119 -19.79 4.10 3.94
C ASP A 119 -19.90 3.64 2.47
N GLU A 120 -20.98 2.93 2.13
CA GLU A 120 -21.24 2.45 0.77
C GLU A 120 -21.40 3.58 -0.25
N LYS A 121 -21.76 4.80 0.19
CA LYS A 121 -21.87 6.00 -0.64
C LYS A 121 -20.53 6.72 -0.80
N GLY A 122 -19.48 6.26 -0.10
CA GLY A 122 -18.15 6.84 -0.09
C GLY A 122 -17.98 8.04 0.84
N ASN A 123 -18.91 8.27 1.77
CA ASN A 123 -18.76 9.30 2.80
C ASN A 123 -17.83 8.79 3.92
N PRO A 124 -16.95 9.64 4.47
CA PRO A 124 -16.08 9.27 5.57
C PRO A 124 -16.91 8.98 6.84
N LYS A 125 -16.63 7.87 7.52
CA LYS A 125 -17.19 7.60 8.85
C LYS A 125 -16.50 8.51 9.87
N THR A 126 -17.29 9.22 10.68
CA THR A 126 -16.79 10.11 11.74
C THR A 126 -17.64 9.96 13.00
N GLY A 127 -17.13 10.45 14.14
CA GLY A 127 -17.78 10.33 15.44
C GLY A 127 -17.38 9.06 16.19
N VAL A 128 -18.27 8.58 17.06
CA VAL A 128 -17.96 7.46 17.97
C VAL A 128 -18.03 6.13 17.24
N ILE A 129 -16.93 5.38 17.23
CA ILE A 129 -16.79 4.09 16.52
C ILE A 129 -16.42 2.93 17.44
N THR A 130 -16.68 3.05 18.74
CA THR A 130 -16.26 2.05 19.75
C THR A 130 -16.92 0.68 19.52
N SER A 131 -18.06 0.65 18.84
CA SER A 131 -18.72 -0.58 18.40
C SER A 131 -17.87 -1.43 17.47
N ASP A 132 -16.81 -0.89 16.85
CA ASP A 132 -15.95 -1.60 15.92
C ASP A 132 -14.69 -2.18 16.58
N VAL A 133 -14.68 -2.24 17.91
CA VAL A 133 -13.62 -2.86 18.72
C VAL A 133 -14.17 -4.12 19.40
N SER A 134 -13.30 -5.08 19.65
CA SER A 134 -13.57 -6.28 20.44
C SER A 134 -12.43 -6.52 21.43
N LEU A 135 -12.74 -7.23 22.50
CA LEU A 135 -11.78 -7.62 23.52
C LEU A 135 -11.60 -9.14 23.47
N TRP A 136 -10.35 -9.57 23.51
CA TRP A 136 -9.94 -10.95 23.23
C TRP A 136 -9.00 -11.45 24.31
N ASP A 137 -9.04 -12.76 24.54
CA ASP A 137 -8.08 -13.53 25.31
C ASP A 137 -7.06 -14.14 24.33
N ASN A 138 -5.75 -13.98 24.59
CA ASN A 138 -4.69 -14.49 23.72
C ASN A 138 -4.59 -16.03 23.78
N GLY A 139 -4.98 -16.62 24.90
CA GLY A 139 -4.87 -18.05 25.20
C GLY A 139 -3.47 -18.48 25.64
N SER A 140 -2.58 -17.54 25.95
CA SER A 140 -1.19 -17.82 26.37
C SER A 140 -1.03 -17.90 27.89
N LYS A 141 -1.91 -17.26 28.66
CA LYS A 141 -1.90 -17.29 30.12
C LYS A 141 -3.30 -17.31 30.71
N GLU A 142 -3.45 -18.07 31.80
CA GLU A 142 -4.65 -18.02 32.62
C GLU A 142 -4.71 -16.67 33.37
N ASN A 143 -5.87 -16.02 33.39
CA ASN A 143 -5.99 -14.64 33.83
C ASN A 143 -5.85 -14.44 35.36
N THR A 144 -6.17 -15.45 36.17
CA THR A 144 -6.15 -15.38 37.63
C THR A 144 -4.73 -15.44 38.19
N ASN A 145 -3.95 -16.44 37.81
CA ASN A 145 -2.63 -16.71 38.38
C ASN A 145 -1.47 -16.54 37.38
N GLY A 146 -1.76 -16.28 36.10
CA GLY A 146 -0.74 -16.12 35.06
C GLY A 146 -0.02 -17.41 34.67
N THR A 147 -0.58 -18.58 35.02
CA THR A 147 -0.04 -19.86 34.57
C THR A 147 -0.10 -19.95 33.05
N LYS A 148 0.93 -20.55 32.46
CA LYS A 148 1.03 -20.67 31.02
C LYS A 148 -0.10 -21.56 30.49
N GLU A 149 -0.75 -21.11 29.43
CA GLU A 149 -1.72 -21.85 28.64
C GLU A 149 -1.24 -22.00 27.19
N ASP A 150 -1.89 -22.88 26.44
CA ASP A 150 -1.67 -23.09 25.00
C ASP A 150 -3.01 -23.24 24.29
N LYS A 151 -3.90 -22.27 24.57
CA LYS A 151 -5.25 -22.18 23.99
C LYS A 151 -5.23 -21.35 22.70
N VAL A 152 -6.39 -21.29 22.07
CA VAL A 152 -6.63 -20.44 20.90
C VAL A 152 -7.19 -19.08 21.33
N ILE A 153 -7.08 -18.09 20.46
CA ILE A 153 -7.64 -16.76 20.70
C ILE A 153 -9.16 -16.83 20.74
N THR A 154 -9.76 -16.34 21.83
CA THR A 154 -11.21 -16.34 22.04
C THR A 154 -11.73 -14.97 22.46
N SER A 155 -12.98 -14.69 22.13
CA SER A 155 -13.64 -13.43 22.51
C SER A 155 -14.11 -13.51 23.95
N ILE A 156 -13.93 -12.42 24.72
CA ILE A 156 -14.38 -12.34 26.13
C ILE A 156 -15.60 -11.43 26.35
N LYS A 157 -16.39 -11.23 25.29
CA LYS A 157 -17.62 -10.42 25.29
C LYS A 157 -18.61 -10.78 26.40
N ASP A 158 -18.59 -12.01 26.90
CA ASP A 158 -19.50 -12.49 27.96
C ASP A 158 -19.11 -11.91 29.34
N LYS A 159 -17.87 -11.43 29.49
CA LYS A 159 -17.37 -10.77 30.72
C LYS A 159 -17.51 -9.25 30.65
N THR A 160 -17.15 -8.65 29.51
CA THR A 160 -17.24 -7.20 29.30
C THR A 160 -17.17 -6.84 27.82
N MET A 161 -17.57 -5.61 27.49
CA MET A 161 -17.50 -5.05 26.15
C MET A 161 -16.61 -3.80 26.13
N PRO A 162 -15.87 -3.54 25.03
CA PRO A 162 -15.02 -2.35 24.91
C PRO A 162 -15.74 -1.03 25.21
N GLN A 163 -17.03 -0.91 24.87
CA GLN A 163 -17.87 0.27 25.14
C GLN A 163 -17.97 0.63 26.63
N ASN A 164 -17.71 -0.33 27.53
CA ASN A 164 -17.67 -0.07 28.96
C ASN A 164 -16.32 0.49 29.43
N LEU A 165 -15.26 0.28 28.65
CA LEU A 165 -13.87 0.48 29.05
C LEU A 165 -13.19 1.60 28.28
N MET A 166 -13.66 1.91 27.08
CA MET A 166 -13.04 2.91 26.23
C MET A 166 -14.06 3.64 25.37
N LYS A 167 -13.61 4.77 24.81
CA LYS A 167 -14.31 5.49 23.75
C LYS A 167 -13.34 5.78 22.61
N LEU A 168 -13.75 5.44 21.39
CA LEU A 168 -13.04 5.75 20.15
C LEU A 168 -13.79 6.83 19.39
N ILE A 169 -13.10 7.90 19.00
CA ILE A 169 -13.65 9.00 18.22
C ILE A 169 -12.81 9.16 16.94
N LEU A 170 -13.48 9.08 15.79
CA LEU A 170 -12.86 9.23 14.48
C LEU A 170 -13.21 10.60 13.89
N SER A 171 -12.22 11.32 13.40
CA SER A 171 -12.39 12.58 12.65
C SER A 171 -11.71 12.47 11.28
N TYR A 172 -12.11 13.32 10.33
CA TYR A 172 -11.64 13.26 8.95
C TYR A 172 -11.29 14.65 8.40
N ASN A 173 -10.17 14.74 7.70
CA ASN A 173 -9.73 15.89 6.93
C ASN A 173 -9.83 15.56 5.44
N GLU A 174 -10.78 16.20 4.74
CA GLU A 174 -11.03 15.96 3.33
C GLU A 174 -9.88 16.40 2.42
N GLN A 175 -9.16 17.46 2.79
CA GLN A 175 -8.09 18.03 1.96
C GLN A 175 -6.93 17.05 1.81
N SER A 176 -6.52 16.39 2.91
CA SER A 176 -5.44 15.40 2.89
C SER A 176 -5.92 13.95 2.75
N SER A 177 -7.22 13.69 2.88
CA SER A 177 -7.79 12.34 3.03
C SER A 177 -7.24 11.60 4.26
N ALA A 178 -7.03 12.35 5.35
CA ALA A 178 -6.49 11.83 6.60
C ALA A 178 -7.59 11.65 7.64
N PHE A 179 -7.54 10.56 8.38
CA PHE A 179 -8.32 10.34 9.58
C PHE A 179 -7.45 10.55 10.81
N THR A 180 -8.06 11.03 11.90
CA THR A 180 -7.46 10.99 13.23
C THR A 180 -8.36 10.16 14.13
N LEU A 181 -7.80 9.08 14.69
CA LEU A 181 -8.45 8.27 15.71
C LEU A 181 -7.96 8.71 17.08
N GLU A 182 -8.90 9.09 17.94
CA GLU A 182 -8.70 9.31 19.36
C GLU A 182 -9.23 8.10 20.14
N ILE A 183 -8.40 7.57 21.03
CA ILE A 183 -8.71 6.46 21.93
C ILE A 183 -8.68 7.00 23.36
N ILE A 184 -9.82 6.96 24.04
CA ILE A 184 -9.98 7.45 25.42
C ILE A 184 -10.24 6.25 26.33
N ASN A 185 -9.48 6.15 27.41
CA ASN A 185 -9.68 5.15 28.46
C ASN A 185 -10.76 5.64 29.43
N THR A 186 -11.85 4.88 29.50
CA THR A 186 -13.00 5.14 30.38
C THR A 186 -13.20 4.00 31.39
N SER A 187 -12.16 3.21 31.65
CA SER A 187 -12.23 2.03 32.53
C SER A 187 -12.25 2.37 34.02
N LYS A 188 -12.05 3.65 34.40
CA LYS A 188 -12.10 4.12 35.78
C LYS A 188 -13.39 3.69 36.49
N GLY A 189 -13.25 2.99 37.61
CA GLY A 189 -14.33 2.45 38.43
C GLY A 189 -15.16 1.34 37.79
N LYS A 190 -14.77 0.84 36.61
CA LYS A 190 -15.55 -0.18 35.88
C LYS A 190 -15.27 -1.57 36.44
N LYS A 191 -16.27 -2.43 36.33
CA LYS A 191 -16.23 -3.83 36.78
C LYS A 191 -16.80 -4.75 35.69
N ASP A 192 -16.40 -6.02 35.70
CA ASP A 192 -17.00 -7.05 34.85
C ASP A 192 -18.33 -7.55 35.42
N THR A 193 -18.95 -8.51 34.73
CA THR A 193 -20.21 -9.14 35.13
C THR A 193 -20.12 -9.92 36.45
N GLU A 194 -18.91 -10.28 36.89
CA GLU A 194 -18.62 -11.00 38.13
C GLU A 194 -18.23 -10.04 39.27
N GLY A 195 -18.13 -8.73 39.00
CA GLY A 195 -17.79 -7.69 39.97
C GLY A 195 -16.29 -7.45 40.16
N ASN A 196 -15.43 -8.09 39.35
CA ASN A 196 -13.98 -7.85 39.36
C ASN A 196 -13.67 -6.48 38.74
N SER A 197 -12.66 -5.79 39.26
CA SER A 197 -12.24 -4.50 38.71
C SER A 197 -11.70 -4.65 37.29
N LEU A 198 -12.14 -3.76 36.39
CA LEU A 198 -11.62 -3.61 35.03
C LEU A 198 -10.85 -2.29 34.83
N GLU A 199 -10.70 -1.49 35.89
CA GLU A 199 -9.91 -0.26 35.85
C GLU A 199 -8.43 -0.60 35.60
N THR A 200 -7.90 -0.12 34.48
CA THR A 200 -6.50 -0.35 34.11
C THR A 200 -5.99 0.67 33.12
N PRO A 201 -4.68 1.00 33.14
CA PRO A 201 -4.02 1.61 32.01
C PRO A 201 -4.11 0.71 30.77
N PHE A 202 -4.17 1.33 29.59
CA PHE A 202 -3.93 0.65 28.32
C PHE A 202 -2.50 0.88 27.87
N ALA A 203 -1.87 -0.18 27.35
CA ALA A 203 -0.52 -0.10 26.82
C ALA A 203 -0.51 0.55 25.41
N PRO A 204 0.67 0.94 24.90
CA PRO A 204 0.83 1.26 23.49
C PRO A 204 0.29 0.16 22.57
N GLY A 205 -0.18 0.55 21.40
CA GLY A 205 -0.74 -0.36 20.41
C GLY A 205 -0.11 -0.23 19.04
N VAL A 206 -0.37 -1.23 18.19
CA VAL A 206 0.03 -1.26 16.78
C VAL A 206 -1.20 -1.03 15.91
N TRP A 207 -1.06 -0.24 14.85
CA TRP A 207 -2.10 -0.03 13.85
C TRP A 207 -1.58 -0.20 12.43
N VAL A 208 -2.49 -0.55 11.52
CA VAL A 208 -2.27 -0.62 10.07
C VAL A 208 -3.49 -0.10 9.31
N VAL A 209 -3.26 0.45 8.12
CA VAL A 209 -4.30 0.68 7.10
C VAL A 209 -4.08 -0.33 5.99
N ALA A 210 -5.02 -1.25 5.80
CA ALA A 210 -4.91 -2.25 4.75
C ALA A 210 -4.94 -1.62 3.35
N ASN A 211 -4.00 -2.03 2.50
CA ASN A 211 -4.06 -1.74 1.08
C ASN A 211 -5.20 -2.51 0.43
N THR A 212 -5.67 -1.96 -0.69
CA THR A 212 -6.61 -2.62 -1.59
C THR A 212 -6.02 -2.74 -2.98
N LEU A 213 -6.21 -3.88 -3.64
CA LEU A 213 -5.85 -4.07 -5.04
C LEU A 213 -7.01 -4.77 -5.76
N GLY A 214 -7.47 -4.19 -6.87
CA GLY A 214 -8.64 -4.70 -7.60
C GLY A 214 -9.92 -4.73 -6.76
N GLY A 215 -10.08 -3.77 -5.84
CA GLY A 215 -11.24 -3.66 -4.96
C GLY A 215 -11.25 -4.64 -3.77
N LYS A 216 -10.17 -5.40 -3.55
CA LYS A 216 -10.05 -6.35 -2.43
C LYS A 216 -8.96 -5.93 -1.46
N LEU A 217 -9.18 -6.14 -0.17
CA LEU A 217 -8.15 -5.99 0.85
C LEU A 217 -7.01 -6.97 0.61
N LEU A 218 -5.77 -6.51 0.76
CA LEU A 218 -4.59 -7.38 0.65
C LEU A 218 -4.29 -8.17 1.93
N ASP A 219 -4.82 -7.71 3.07
CA ASP A 219 -4.81 -8.43 4.34
C ASP A 219 -6.02 -8.02 5.17
N GLU A 220 -6.82 -9.00 5.58
CA GLU A 220 -8.04 -8.82 6.38
C GLU A 220 -7.80 -9.05 7.88
N LYS A 221 -6.69 -9.68 8.24
CA LYS A 221 -6.43 -10.23 9.57
C LYS A 221 -4.93 -10.12 9.93
N PRO A 222 -4.38 -8.89 9.97
CA PRO A 222 -2.93 -8.65 10.05
C PRO A 222 -2.31 -9.10 11.38
N PHE A 223 -3.11 -9.19 12.45
CA PHE A 223 -2.63 -9.45 13.80
C PHE A 223 -2.97 -10.85 14.33
N PHE A 224 -4.16 -11.37 14.01
CA PHE A 224 -4.63 -12.66 14.52
C PHE A 224 -5.80 -13.22 13.72
N GLU A 225 -6.21 -14.46 14.02
CA GLU A 225 -7.47 -15.04 13.58
C GLU A 225 -8.17 -15.70 14.78
N ALA A 226 -9.46 -15.41 14.96
CA ALA A 226 -10.25 -15.99 16.05
C ALA A 226 -10.30 -17.52 15.94
N GLY A 227 -10.13 -18.22 17.06
CA GLY A 227 -10.07 -19.68 17.10
C GLY A 227 -8.74 -20.28 16.61
N GLN A 228 -7.73 -19.45 16.30
CA GLN A 228 -6.37 -19.89 16.01
C GLN A 228 -5.42 -19.53 17.16
N LYS A 229 -4.25 -20.20 17.22
CA LYS A 229 -3.20 -19.87 18.19
C LYS A 229 -2.60 -18.49 17.89
N SER A 230 -2.25 -17.77 18.95
CA SER A 230 -1.55 -16.49 18.82
C SER A 230 -0.16 -16.63 18.20
N THR A 231 0.27 -15.56 17.53
CA THR A 231 1.66 -15.43 17.08
C THR A 231 2.55 -14.95 18.23
N LYS A 232 3.85 -15.26 18.16
CA LYS A 232 4.83 -14.79 19.15
C LYS A 232 4.78 -13.27 19.34
N GLU A 233 4.65 -12.51 18.24
CA GLU A 233 4.63 -11.06 18.29
C GLU A 233 3.39 -10.52 19.01
N LEU A 234 2.21 -11.08 18.74
CA LEU A 234 0.97 -10.68 19.41
C LEU A 234 0.96 -11.11 20.88
N THR A 235 1.50 -12.28 21.21
CA THR A 235 1.62 -12.72 22.61
C THR A 235 2.52 -11.77 23.41
N ILE A 236 3.64 -11.31 22.83
CA ILE A 236 4.48 -10.29 23.50
C ILE A 236 3.69 -9.01 23.77
N LEU A 237 2.93 -8.51 22.78
CA LEU A 237 2.08 -7.33 22.99
C LEU A 237 1.05 -7.58 24.09
N SER A 238 0.36 -8.72 24.05
CA SER A 238 -0.77 -9.01 24.95
C SER A 238 -0.33 -9.26 26.39
N GLU A 239 0.88 -9.80 26.61
CA GLU A 239 1.39 -10.08 27.96
C GLU A 239 2.20 -8.93 28.57
N THR A 240 2.83 -8.10 27.75
CA THR A 240 3.82 -7.11 28.22
C THR A 240 3.51 -5.67 27.82
N GLY A 241 2.54 -5.46 26.92
CA GLY A 241 2.24 -4.16 26.37
C GLY A 241 3.30 -3.64 25.39
N ASN A 242 4.28 -4.46 24.99
CA ASN A 242 5.32 -4.08 24.03
C ASN A 242 4.86 -4.27 22.58
N PRO A 243 4.59 -3.19 21.82
CA PRO A 243 4.12 -3.27 20.44
C PRO A 243 5.22 -3.54 19.42
N GLU A 244 6.50 -3.38 19.79
CA GLU A 244 7.59 -3.26 18.83
C GLU A 244 7.76 -4.48 17.92
N PRO A 245 7.74 -5.74 18.42
CA PRO A 245 7.90 -6.90 17.54
C PRO A 245 6.78 -7.02 16.49
N LEU A 246 5.54 -6.71 16.90
CA LEU A 246 4.39 -6.77 16.01
C LEU A 246 4.41 -5.61 15.00
N TYR A 247 4.82 -4.41 15.44
CA TYR A 247 5.01 -3.26 14.57
C TYR A 247 6.07 -3.54 13.48
N GLN A 248 7.24 -4.08 13.84
CA GLN A 248 8.29 -4.37 12.85
C GLN A 248 7.82 -5.35 11.76
N LYS A 249 6.99 -6.33 12.12
CA LYS A 249 6.38 -7.28 11.18
C LYS A 249 5.47 -6.58 10.16
N VAL A 250 4.58 -5.69 10.60
CA VAL A 250 3.67 -4.98 9.70
C VAL A 250 4.37 -3.85 8.93
N LYS A 251 5.35 -3.18 9.55
CA LYS A 251 6.18 -2.15 8.91
C LYS A 251 6.90 -2.69 7.68
N ALA A 252 7.43 -3.90 7.75
CA ALA A 252 8.11 -4.56 6.63
C ALA A 252 7.18 -4.85 5.41
N GLN A 253 5.87 -4.76 5.60
CA GLN A 253 4.84 -4.94 4.57
C GLN A 253 4.04 -3.66 4.31
N THR A 254 4.54 -2.52 4.79
CA THR A 254 3.94 -1.19 4.61
C THR A 254 4.65 -0.44 3.49
N GLY A 255 3.88 0.16 2.60
CA GLY A 255 4.42 1.04 1.57
C GLY A 255 3.43 1.34 0.45
N ILE A 256 3.80 2.34 -0.35
CA ILE A 256 3.03 2.75 -1.52
C ILE A 256 3.19 1.71 -2.62
N ILE A 257 2.06 1.18 -3.09
CA ILE A 257 1.96 0.41 -4.34
C ILE A 257 1.37 1.30 -5.42
N THR A 258 1.40 0.88 -6.69
CA THR A 258 0.64 1.58 -7.73
C THR A 258 0.38 0.69 -8.94
N GLY A 259 -0.74 0.93 -9.61
CA GLY A 259 -0.87 0.59 -11.04
C GLY A 259 -0.26 1.70 -11.90
N LEU A 260 0.04 1.41 -13.16
CA LEU A 260 0.44 2.43 -14.14
C LEU A 260 -0.62 2.52 -15.24
N SER A 261 -0.88 3.69 -15.82
CA SER A 261 -1.75 3.76 -16.99
C SER A 261 -1.09 3.07 -18.20
N PRO A 262 -1.85 2.82 -19.30
CA PRO A 262 -1.24 2.67 -20.61
C PRO A 262 -0.25 3.80 -20.90
N ALA A 263 0.80 3.50 -21.65
CA ALA A 263 1.83 4.47 -21.97
C ALA A 263 1.57 5.14 -23.32
N VAL A 264 1.69 6.46 -23.36
CA VAL A 264 1.81 7.22 -24.60
C VAL A 264 3.28 7.20 -25.01
N VAL A 265 3.56 6.80 -26.25
CA VAL A 265 4.92 6.73 -26.82
C VAL A 265 4.97 7.57 -28.09
N VAL A 266 5.92 8.48 -28.16
CA VAL A 266 6.05 9.44 -29.27
C VAL A 266 7.39 9.25 -29.95
N VAL A 267 7.37 9.09 -31.28
CA VAL A 267 8.55 9.20 -32.12
C VAL A 267 8.59 10.61 -32.71
N TYR A 268 9.69 11.33 -32.52
CA TYR A 268 9.78 12.75 -32.89
C TYR A 268 11.19 13.15 -33.36
N THR A 269 11.26 14.32 -33.98
CA THR A 269 12.50 14.98 -34.41
C THR A 269 12.71 16.29 -33.65
N GLY A 270 13.91 16.87 -33.70
CA GLY A 270 14.20 18.13 -32.98
C GLY A 270 14.69 17.94 -31.54
N ASN A 271 14.78 19.04 -30.79
CA ASN A 271 15.54 19.10 -29.53
C ASN A 271 14.68 19.19 -28.26
N LYS A 272 13.39 19.49 -28.38
CA LYS A 272 12.48 19.64 -27.25
C LYS A 272 11.66 18.37 -27.06
N ASN A 273 11.40 17.98 -25.81
CA ASN A 273 10.50 16.88 -25.50
C ASN A 273 9.07 17.32 -25.90
N PRO A 274 8.37 16.59 -26.78
CA PRO A 274 7.03 16.98 -27.22
C PRO A 274 5.95 16.76 -26.16
N LEU A 275 6.25 15.99 -25.11
CA LEU A 275 5.27 15.64 -24.07
C LEU A 275 5.01 16.81 -23.11
N PHE A 276 6.07 17.54 -22.73
CA PHE A 276 5.99 18.66 -21.81
C PHE A 276 7.29 19.47 -21.79
N THR A 277 7.23 20.66 -21.18
CA THR A 277 8.40 21.46 -20.83
C THR A 277 8.41 21.69 -19.32
N MET A 278 9.53 21.40 -18.65
CA MET A 278 9.70 21.65 -17.22
C MET A 278 9.46 23.13 -16.89
N GLY A 279 8.75 23.40 -15.79
CA GLY A 279 8.41 24.77 -15.37
C GLY A 279 7.34 25.44 -16.24
N GLN A 280 6.65 24.70 -17.11
CA GLN A 280 5.48 25.16 -17.86
C GLN A 280 4.22 24.44 -17.40
N LYS A 281 3.05 24.96 -17.78
CA LYS A 281 1.75 24.33 -17.50
C LYS A 281 1.57 23.06 -18.31
N ALA A 282 0.92 22.06 -17.72
CA ALA A 282 0.48 20.88 -18.45
C ALA A 282 -0.59 21.24 -19.50
N THR A 283 -0.56 20.54 -20.64
CA THR A 283 -1.66 20.60 -21.60
C THR A 283 -2.88 19.87 -21.04
N GLU A 284 -4.06 20.10 -21.61
CA GLU A 284 -5.28 19.38 -21.20
C GLU A 284 -5.14 17.86 -21.42
N GLY A 285 -4.45 17.43 -22.49
CA GLY A 285 -4.11 16.02 -22.71
C GLY A 285 -3.20 15.44 -21.62
N LEU A 286 -2.11 16.13 -21.26
CA LEU A 286 -1.22 15.64 -20.20
C LEU A 286 -1.91 15.62 -18.83
N LYS A 287 -2.75 16.61 -18.54
CA LYS A 287 -3.62 16.61 -17.35
C LYS A 287 -4.52 15.37 -17.32
N LYS A 288 -5.21 15.05 -18.40
CA LYS A 288 -6.08 13.86 -18.46
C LYS A 288 -5.31 12.55 -18.33
N LEU A 289 -4.11 12.46 -18.92
CA LEU A 289 -3.22 11.32 -18.73
C LEU A 289 -2.83 11.18 -17.25
N SER A 290 -2.33 12.24 -16.65
CA SER A 290 -1.76 12.22 -15.31
C SER A 290 -2.80 12.10 -14.20
N GLN A 291 -4.03 12.58 -14.42
CA GLN A 291 -5.12 12.47 -13.44
C GLN A 291 -5.93 11.18 -13.57
N MET A 292 -6.10 10.64 -14.78
CA MET A 292 -7.08 9.58 -15.06
C MET A 292 -6.54 8.42 -15.91
N GLY A 293 -5.29 8.50 -16.37
CA GLY A 293 -4.73 7.54 -17.31
C GLY A 293 -5.36 7.62 -18.71
N ASP A 294 -6.10 8.69 -19.05
CA ASP A 294 -6.71 8.85 -20.37
C ASP A 294 -5.66 9.31 -21.40
N VAL A 295 -5.23 8.35 -22.21
CA VAL A 295 -4.25 8.57 -23.27
C VAL A 295 -4.82 9.23 -24.54
N LYS A 296 -6.15 9.21 -24.74
CA LYS A 296 -6.76 9.56 -26.03
C LYS A 296 -6.61 11.04 -26.34
N THR A 297 -6.94 11.90 -25.37
CA THR A 297 -6.84 13.35 -25.53
C THR A 297 -5.39 13.75 -25.80
N PHE A 298 -4.44 13.21 -25.04
CA PHE A 298 -3.03 13.52 -25.20
C PHE A 298 -2.47 13.04 -26.54
N GLN A 299 -2.85 11.84 -26.99
CA GLN A 299 -2.46 11.33 -28.31
C GLN A 299 -2.92 12.27 -29.44
N MET A 300 -4.14 12.79 -29.37
CA MET A 300 -4.66 13.71 -30.39
C MET A 300 -3.95 15.07 -30.38
N GLU A 301 -3.54 15.58 -29.22
CA GLU A 301 -2.75 16.80 -29.11
C GLU A 301 -1.36 16.63 -29.73
N LEU A 302 -0.67 15.55 -29.37
CA LEU A 302 0.69 15.26 -29.82
C LEU A 302 0.77 15.08 -31.34
N LYS A 303 -0.23 14.45 -31.96
CA LYS A 303 -0.31 14.26 -33.42
C LYS A 303 -0.39 15.56 -34.23
N LYS A 304 -0.69 16.70 -33.59
CA LYS A 304 -0.76 18.01 -34.25
C LYS A 304 0.59 18.74 -34.26
N LEU A 305 1.57 18.27 -33.49
CA LEU A 305 2.89 18.87 -33.40
C LEU A 305 3.72 18.52 -34.64
N LYS A 306 4.38 19.51 -35.24
CA LYS A 306 5.13 19.33 -36.50
C LYS A 306 6.34 18.41 -36.33
N GLU A 307 6.95 18.44 -35.15
CA GLU A 307 8.10 17.62 -34.80
C GLU A 307 7.75 16.15 -34.51
N VAL A 308 6.47 15.84 -34.26
CA VAL A 308 5.99 14.48 -33.98
C VAL A 308 5.76 13.73 -35.27
N LYS A 309 6.39 12.56 -35.40
CA LYS A 309 6.22 11.66 -36.55
C LYS A 309 5.05 10.71 -36.35
N GLU A 310 4.98 10.09 -35.17
CA GLU A 310 3.95 9.10 -34.87
C GLU A 310 3.74 8.98 -33.35
N VAL A 311 2.51 8.63 -32.94
CA VAL A 311 2.15 8.44 -31.54
C VAL A 311 1.49 7.08 -31.35
N TYR A 312 2.14 6.23 -30.55
CA TYR A 312 1.72 4.87 -30.21
C TYR A 312 1.19 4.81 -28.79
N ILE A 313 0.34 3.83 -28.51
CA ILE A 313 -0.12 3.51 -27.17
C ILE A 313 0.35 2.09 -26.82
N ALA A 314 1.03 1.92 -25.70
CA ALA A 314 1.36 0.61 -25.15
C ALA A 314 0.34 0.23 -24.06
N GLY A 315 -0.42 -0.85 -24.32
CA GLY A 315 -1.48 -1.31 -23.43
C GLY A 315 -2.85 -0.66 -23.69
N ASN A 316 -3.91 -1.28 -23.19
CA ASN A 316 -5.30 -0.80 -23.28
C ASN A 316 -6.01 -0.77 -21.92
N ALA A 317 -5.30 -1.15 -20.86
CA ALA A 317 -5.77 -1.21 -19.49
C ALA A 317 -4.60 -0.86 -18.55
N PRO A 318 -4.86 -0.53 -17.26
CA PRO A 318 -3.81 -0.30 -16.29
C PRO A 318 -2.84 -1.48 -16.18
N ILE A 319 -1.54 -1.16 -16.10
CA ILE A 319 -0.44 -2.10 -15.89
C ILE A 319 -0.40 -2.43 -14.39
N ALA A 320 -0.94 -3.58 -14.01
CA ALA A 320 -0.93 -4.08 -12.65
C ALA A 320 0.51 -4.43 -12.18
N PRO A 321 0.77 -4.47 -10.86
CA PRO A 321 2.07 -4.92 -10.33
C PRO A 321 2.51 -6.25 -10.93
N ASN A 322 3.79 -6.35 -11.29
CA ASN A 322 4.44 -7.50 -11.92
C ASN A 322 3.90 -7.86 -13.31
N THR A 323 3.26 -6.92 -14.00
CA THR A 323 2.82 -7.08 -15.40
C THR A 323 3.52 -6.09 -16.31
N LYS A 324 3.44 -6.33 -17.62
CA LYS A 324 4.08 -5.48 -18.63
C LYS A 324 3.21 -5.28 -19.86
N VAL A 325 3.44 -4.17 -20.54
CA VAL A 325 2.88 -3.86 -21.86
C VAL A 325 4.00 -3.46 -22.81
N MET A 326 3.75 -3.61 -24.11
CA MET A 326 4.73 -3.31 -25.14
C MET A 326 4.08 -2.59 -26.31
N THR A 327 4.88 -1.83 -27.05
CA THR A 327 4.52 -1.34 -28.38
C THR A 327 5.73 -1.39 -29.29
N THR A 328 5.49 -1.63 -30.58
CA THR A 328 6.51 -1.56 -31.62
C THR A 328 6.42 -0.21 -32.32
N ILE A 329 7.53 0.53 -32.32
CA ILE A 329 7.65 1.84 -32.97
C ILE A 329 8.39 1.70 -34.29
N LYS A 330 7.98 2.46 -35.30
CA LYS A 330 8.78 2.69 -36.52
C LYS A 330 9.82 3.77 -36.24
N LYS A 331 11.05 3.59 -36.74
CA LYS A 331 12.17 4.52 -36.54
C LYS A 331 12.96 4.78 -37.82
N ALA A 332 13.49 5.99 -37.94
CA ALA A 332 14.56 6.35 -38.84
C ALA A 332 15.79 6.84 -38.06
N THR A 333 16.95 6.88 -38.73
CA THR A 333 18.18 7.43 -38.13
C THR A 333 17.96 8.86 -37.65
N GLY A 334 18.36 9.14 -36.41
CA GLY A 334 18.23 10.46 -35.78
C GLY A 334 16.89 10.68 -35.06
N ASP A 335 15.92 9.77 -35.18
CA ASP A 335 14.65 9.87 -34.45
C ASP A 335 14.86 9.66 -32.95
N LYS A 336 14.10 10.42 -32.16
CA LYS A 336 14.03 10.30 -30.71
C LYS A 336 12.71 9.65 -30.28
N VAL A 337 12.71 9.06 -29.09
CA VAL A 337 11.51 8.54 -28.44
C VAL A 337 11.28 9.28 -27.13
N ALA A 338 10.03 9.63 -26.87
CA ALA A 338 9.55 10.11 -25.59
C ALA A 338 8.37 9.25 -25.13
N TYR A 339 8.17 9.09 -23.82
CA TYR A 339 7.02 8.39 -23.29
C TYR A 339 6.49 9.02 -22.02
N ALA A 340 5.18 8.85 -21.77
CA ALA A 340 4.55 9.19 -20.50
C ALA A 340 3.47 8.18 -20.11
N LEU A 341 3.32 7.96 -18.81
CA LEU A 341 2.29 7.13 -18.20
C LEU A 341 2.01 7.57 -16.76
N MET A 342 0.75 7.47 -16.34
CA MET A 342 0.28 7.87 -15.01
C MET A 342 0.88 7.00 -13.90
N PHE A 343 1.25 7.63 -12.78
CA PHE A 343 1.36 6.95 -11.48
C PHE A 343 -0.06 6.83 -10.89
N GLY A 344 -0.69 5.66 -11.04
CA GLY A 344 -2.12 5.50 -10.82
C GLY A 344 -2.64 5.81 -9.40
N TYR A 345 -1.74 5.81 -8.41
CA TYR A 345 -2.06 6.08 -7.00
C TYR A 345 -1.84 7.55 -6.61
N SER A 346 -1.73 8.45 -7.58
CA SER A 346 -1.57 9.91 -7.35
C SER A 346 -2.79 10.67 -7.83
N ASN A 347 -2.83 11.96 -7.49
CA ASN A 347 -3.85 12.88 -7.98
C ASN A 347 -3.58 13.29 -9.43
N ASP A 348 -2.31 13.50 -9.80
CA ASP A 348 -1.92 13.98 -11.13
C ASP A 348 -0.43 13.75 -11.48
N TRP A 349 0.19 12.69 -10.95
CA TRP A 349 1.59 12.40 -11.25
C TRP A 349 1.76 11.43 -12.43
N PHE A 350 2.88 11.57 -13.13
CA PHE A 350 3.21 10.74 -14.28
C PHE A 350 4.71 10.47 -14.39
N TYR A 351 5.06 9.27 -14.85
CA TYR A 351 6.41 8.95 -15.28
C TYR A 351 6.64 9.46 -16.69
N ALA A 352 7.83 10.00 -16.95
CA ALA A 352 8.30 10.31 -18.30
C ALA A 352 9.82 10.23 -18.39
N ASN A 353 10.35 10.20 -19.63
CA ASN A 353 11.79 10.26 -19.81
C ASN A 353 12.36 11.61 -19.34
N SER A 354 13.39 11.57 -18.51
CA SER A 354 14.09 12.74 -17.93
C SER A 354 15.23 13.27 -18.80
N THR A 355 15.64 12.50 -19.80
CA THR A 355 16.67 12.85 -20.77
C THR A 355 16.23 12.46 -22.18
N ASN A 356 16.92 12.98 -23.20
CA ASN A 356 16.67 12.60 -24.58
C ASN A 356 17.09 11.13 -24.82
N ILE A 357 16.24 10.39 -25.52
CA ILE A 357 16.47 8.98 -25.88
C ILE A 357 16.40 8.87 -27.39
N LEU A 358 17.47 8.33 -28.02
CA LEU A 358 17.44 8.02 -29.45
C LEU A 358 16.70 6.71 -29.67
N THR A 359 16.01 6.58 -30.80
CA THR A 359 15.38 5.30 -31.21
C THR A 359 16.41 4.19 -31.49
N THR A 360 17.70 4.54 -31.59
CA THR A 360 18.84 3.63 -31.70
C THR A 360 19.45 3.23 -30.36
N ASP A 361 19.08 3.89 -29.24
CA ASP A 361 19.48 3.44 -27.90
C ASP A 361 18.95 2.04 -27.63
N ARG A 362 19.60 1.27 -26.75
CA ARG A 362 19.20 -0.11 -26.43
C ARG A 362 19.33 -0.41 -24.95
N GLY A 363 18.53 -1.37 -24.50
CA GLY A 363 18.57 -1.89 -23.14
C GLY A 363 17.69 -1.12 -22.17
N ASN A 364 18.12 -1.10 -20.91
CA ASN A 364 17.35 -0.53 -19.80
C ASN A 364 17.39 1.01 -19.83
N LEU A 365 16.22 1.63 -19.85
CA LEU A 365 16.02 3.08 -19.88
C LEU A 365 15.48 3.63 -18.55
N THR A 366 15.42 2.81 -17.50
CA THR A 366 14.81 3.16 -16.21
C THR A 366 15.49 4.37 -15.56
N ASP A 367 16.82 4.46 -15.62
CA ASP A 367 17.57 5.61 -15.07
C ASP A 367 17.35 6.90 -15.86
N LYS A 368 16.79 6.79 -17.07
CA LYS A 368 16.33 7.91 -17.89
C LYS A 368 14.85 8.21 -17.67
N THR A 369 14.21 7.62 -16.66
CA THR A 369 12.80 7.87 -16.28
C THR A 369 12.77 8.66 -14.97
N ALA A 370 11.84 9.61 -14.84
CA ALA A 370 11.55 10.26 -13.57
C ALA A 370 10.04 10.45 -13.39
N LEU A 371 9.63 10.65 -12.13
CA LEU A 371 8.26 10.96 -11.75
C LEU A 371 8.07 12.48 -11.67
N TYR A 372 7.00 12.95 -12.27
CA TYR A 372 6.64 14.37 -12.35
C TYR A 372 5.23 14.60 -11.84
N ASP A 373 5.04 15.76 -11.23
CA ASP A 373 3.75 16.34 -10.90
C ASP A 373 3.32 17.24 -12.07
N SER A 374 2.08 17.09 -12.54
CA SER A 374 1.56 17.90 -13.64
C SER A 374 1.18 19.33 -13.23
N GLY A 375 1.00 19.57 -11.93
CA GLY A 375 0.59 20.82 -11.32
C GLY A 375 -0.89 21.14 -11.51
N THR A 376 -1.74 20.12 -11.66
CA THR A 376 -3.16 20.24 -12.01
C THR A 376 -4.10 19.67 -10.94
N GLY A 377 -3.59 18.87 -10.01
CA GLY A 377 -4.34 18.26 -8.91
C GLY A 377 -3.60 18.44 -7.57
N VAL A 378 -4.29 18.91 -6.52
CA VAL A 378 -3.67 18.97 -5.19
C VAL A 378 -3.36 17.55 -4.70
N ASP A 379 -2.11 17.35 -4.30
CA ASP A 379 -1.59 16.09 -3.79
C ASP A 379 -2.31 15.60 -2.52
N GLN A 380 -2.56 14.30 -2.50
CA GLN A 380 -2.95 13.53 -1.31
C GLN A 380 -2.04 12.31 -1.17
N PHE A 381 -2.07 11.65 -0.01
CA PHE A 381 -1.22 10.48 0.23
C PHE A 381 -1.39 9.43 -0.88
N PRO A 382 -0.30 9.02 -1.55
CA PRO A 382 -0.41 8.16 -2.71
C PRO A 382 -1.03 6.79 -2.36
N GLY A 383 -2.15 6.47 -3.00
CA GLY A 383 -2.91 5.25 -2.72
C GLY A 383 -3.85 5.34 -1.54
N ALA A 384 -4.07 6.52 -0.97
CA ALA A 384 -5.01 6.75 0.13
C ALA A 384 -5.72 8.11 0.04
N GLY A 385 -5.64 8.79 -1.10
CA GLY A 385 -6.31 10.05 -1.36
C GLY A 385 -7.65 9.86 -2.06
N ASN A 386 -8.76 10.18 -1.41
CA ASN A 386 -10.09 10.00 -2.03
C ASN A 386 -10.38 10.87 -3.27
N ARG A 387 -9.55 11.87 -3.56
CA ARG A 387 -9.61 12.67 -4.80
C ARG A 387 -8.79 12.05 -5.93
N GLN A 388 -8.13 10.92 -5.70
CA GLN A 388 -7.41 10.16 -6.74
C GLN A 388 -8.42 9.36 -7.57
N ALA A 389 -8.17 9.24 -8.88
CA ALA A 389 -9.07 8.53 -9.80
C ALA A 389 -9.27 7.06 -9.42
N LEU A 390 -8.28 6.43 -8.75
CA LEU A 390 -8.37 5.08 -8.21
C LEU A 390 -9.62 4.86 -7.34
N PHE A 391 -10.04 5.88 -6.58
CA PHE A 391 -11.18 5.82 -5.65
C PHE A 391 -12.46 6.46 -6.24
N GLY A 392 -12.49 6.64 -7.57
CA GLY A 392 -13.55 7.39 -8.26
C GLY A 392 -13.56 8.88 -7.89
N GLY A 393 -12.43 9.39 -7.38
CA GLY A 393 -12.25 10.78 -6.99
C GLY A 393 -12.00 11.70 -8.18
N ILE A 394 -12.25 12.99 -7.97
CA ILE A 394 -11.86 14.06 -8.89
C ILE A 394 -10.77 14.88 -8.19
N PRO A 395 -9.56 14.99 -8.76
CA PRO A 395 -8.50 15.81 -8.19
C PRO A 395 -8.97 17.24 -7.93
N GLN A 396 -8.61 17.80 -6.77
CA GLN A 396 -8.86 19.21 -6.52
C GLN A 396 -7.99 20.02 -7.47
N LYS A 397 -8.61 20.92 -8.24
CA LYS A 397 -7.86 21.76 -9.16
C LYS A 397 -6.81 22.56 -8.41
N GLU A 398 -5.59 22.51 -8.91
CA GLU A 398 -4.57 23.52 -8.69
C GLU A 398 -4.03 24.02 -10.04
N ASP A 399 -3.21 25.05 -9.97
CA ASP A 399 -2.63 25.69 -11.14
C ASP A 399 -1.15 25.97 -10.87
N LYS A 400 -0.36 24.91 -10.77
CA LYS A 400 1.12 24.95 -10.68
C LYS A 400 1.74 24.61 -12.03
N VAL A 401 3.06 24.68 -12.10
CA VAL A 401 3.83 24.26 -13.29
C VAL A 401 4.32 22.83 -13.10
N ILE A 402 4.67 22.15 -14.19
CA ILE A 402 5.20 20.80 -14.12
C ILE A 402 6.55 20.81 -13.40
N GLU A 403 6.66 19.98 -12.38
CA GLU A 403 7.85 19.80 -11.56
C GLU A 403 8.15 18.32 -11.29
N LYS A 404 9.35 18.03 -10.79
CA LYS A 404 9.65 16.68 -10.31
C LYS A 404 8.97 16.48 -8.97
N VAL A 405 8.37 15.31 -8.77
CA VAL A 405 7.78 14.96 -7.46
C VAL A 405 8.88 14.99 -6.40
N GLY A 406 8.61 15.70 -5.30
CA GLY A 406 9.51 15.83 -4.16
C GLY A 406 9.45 14.66 -3.18
N ASN A 407 9.92 14.89 -1.95
CA ASN A 407 10.04 13.87 -0.90
C ASN A 407 8.98 14.02 0.22
N VAL A 408 7.84 14.65 -0.08
CA VAL A 408 6.76 14.86 0.91
C VAL A 408 6.16 13.52 1.35
N PHE A 409 6.08 12.54 0.44
CA PHE A 409 5.58 11.19 0.71
C PHE A 409 6.71 10.16 0.60
N PRO A 410 6.60 9.00 1.30
CA PRO A 410 7.63 7.96 1.33
C PRO A 410 7.60 7.10 0.06
N LEU A 411 7.87 7.71 -1.09
CA LEU A 411 7.76 7.05 -2.39
C LEU A 411 8.86 6.00 -2.61
N PRO A 412 8.52 4.84 -3.22
CA PRO A 412 9.53 3.93 -3.75
C PRO A 412 10.35 4.63 -4.84
N LYS A 413 11.59 4.19 -5.03
CA LYS A 413 12.44 4.69 -6.12
C LYS A 413 11.78 4.37 -7.47
N THR A 414 12.08 5.16 -8.49
CA THR A 414 11.56 4.89 -9.86
C THR A 414 11.89 3.47 -10.32
N SER A 415 13.10 2.98 -10.04
CA SER A 415 13.54 1.62 -10.36
C SER A 415 12.83 0.50 -9.59
N GLU A 416 12.14 0.84 -8.51
CA GLU A 416 11.33 -0.08 -7.72
C GLU A 416 9.86 -0.09 -8.18
N VAL A 417 9.47 0.78 -9.12
CA VAL A 417 8.09 0.87 -9.63
C VAL A 417 8.01 0.50 -11.10
N ILE A 418 8.87 1.09 -11.93
CA ILE A 418 8.79 0.94 -13.38
C ILE A 418 10.15 0.53 -13.94
N LYS A 419 10.12 -0.44 -14.85
CA LYS A 419 11.24 -0.77 -15.72
C LYS A 419 10.87 -0.48 -17.16
N VAL A 420 11.69 0.34 -17.83
CA VAL A 420 11.51 0.68 -19.24
C VAL A 420 12.66 0.07 -20.04
N THR A 421 12.35 -0.64 -21.14
CA THR A 421 13.36 -1.26 -22.00
C THR A 421 13.09 -0.95 -23.47
N LEU A 422 14.15 -0.66 -24.23
CA LEU A 422 14.13 -0.48 -25.68
C LEU A 422 14.96 -1.56 -26.36
N GLN A 423 14.33 -2.31 -27.28
CA GLN A 423 14.91 -3.45 -28.00
C GLN A 423 14.93 -3.21 -29.51
#